data_AF-A0A5K0XR41-F1
#
_entry.id   AF-A0A5K0XR41-F1
#
_cell.length_a   1.000
_cell.length_b   1.000
_cell.length_c   1.000
_cell.angle_alpha   90.00
_cell.angle_beta   90.00
_cell.angle_gamma   90.00
#
_symmetry.space_group_name_H-M   'P 1'
#
loop_
_entity.id
_entity.type
_entity.pdbx_description
1 polymer ?
#
loop_
_entity_poly.entity_id
_entity_poly.type
_entity_poly.pdbx_seq_one_letter_code
_entity_poly.pdbx_strand_id
1 'polypeptide(L)' 'MDACIHPFFDELRDPNTRLPNGRPLPPLFNFKPQ' A
#
# COMPACT_ATOMS: atom_id res chain seq x y z
N MET A 1 0.61 -15.02 -0.43
CA MET A 1 0.29 -13.68 -0.97
C MET A 1 -1.13 -13.24 -0.61
N ASP A 2 -1.94 -14.13 -0.02
CA ASP A 2 -3.37 -13.91 0.25
C ASP A 2 -3.65 -12.80 1.26
N ALA A 3 -2.74 -12.55 2.20
CA ALA A 3 -2.86 -11.42 3.13
C ALA A 3 -2.70 -10.06 2.43
N CYS A 4 -1.87 -9.97 1.38
CA CYS A 4 -1.63 -8.72 0.66
C CYS A 4 -2.80 -8.31 -0.25
N ILE A 5 -3.69 -9.25 -0.58
CA ILE A 5 -4.92 -9.01 -1.37
C ILE A 5 -6.16 -8.81 -0.50
N HIS A 6 -6.01 -8.77 0.82
CA HIS A 6 -7.14 -8.55 1.72
C HIS A 6 -7.72 -7.13 1.53
N PRO A 7 -9.06 -6.96 1.45
CA PRO A 7 -9.70 -5.66 1.22
C PRO A 7 -9.31 -4.55 2.22
N PHE A 8 -8.91 -4.94 3.43
CA PHE A 8 -8.34 -4.03 4.43
C PHE A 8 -7.18 -3.16 3.88
N PHE A 9 -6.42 -3.68 2.91
CA PHE A 9 -5.30 -2.96 2.29
C PHE A 9 -5.68 -2.26 0.97
N ASP A 10 -6.96 -2.20 0.59
CA ASP A 10 -7.39 -1.54 -0.65
C ASP A 10 -7.06 -0.05 -0.66
N GLU A 11 -7.20 0.63 0.48
CA GLU A 11 -6.85 2.05 0.60
C GLU A 11 -5.36 2.31 0.34
N LEU A 12 -4.48 1.34 0.61
CA LEU A 12 -3.05 1.47 0.35
C LEU A 12 -2.71 1.45 -1.15
N ARG A 13 -3.67 1.10 -2.01
CA ARG A 13 -3.55 1.13 -3.48
C ARG A 13 -3.99 2.47 -4.07
N ASP A 14 -4.74 3.30 -3.33
CA ASP A 14 -5.18 4.61 -3.82
C ASP A 14 -4.00 5.59 -3.83
N PRO A 15 -3.66 6.20 -4.99
CA PRO A 15 -2.57 7.16 -5.10
C PRO A 15 -2.78 8.44 -4.28
N ASN A 16 -3.98 8.70 -3.78
CA ASN A 16 -4.31 9.82 -2.91
C ASN A 16 -4.13 9.50 -1.42
N THR A 17 -3.98 8.23 -1.04
CA THR A 17 -3.79 7.85 0.36
C THR A 17 -2.48 8.43 0.90
N ARG A 18 -2.55 8.98 2.10
CA ARG A 18 -1.43 9.61 2.81
C ARG A 18 -1.34 9.06 4.21
N LEU A 19 -0.15 9.14 4.78
CA LEU A 19 0.05 8.92 6.20
C LEU A 19 -0.72 10.00 7.00
N PRO A 20 -1.07 9.74 8.27
CA PRO A 20 -1.77 10.72 9.12
C PRO A 20 -1.05 12.08 9.26
N ASN A 21 0.26 12.12 8.95
CA ASN A 21 1.06 13.34 8.93
C ASN A 21 1.06 14.07 7.57
N GLY A 22 0.23 13.64 6.61
CA GLY A 22 0.12 14.20 5.26
C GLY A 22 1.20 13.76 4.27
N ARG A 23 2.19 12.96 4.68
CA ARG A 23 3.25 12.48 3.78
C ARG A 23 2.76 11.35 2.86
N PRO A 24 3.35 11.18 1.66
CA PRO A 24 3.04 10.04 0.81
C PRO A 24 3.40 8.72 1.48
N LEU A 25 2.70 7.66 1.11
CA LEU A 25 3.03 6.30 1.55
C LEU A 25 4.43 5.91 1.01
N PRO A 26 5.20 5.10 1.78
CA PRO A 26 6.41 4.49 1.26
C PRO A 26 6.09 3.52 0.11
N PRO A 27 7.07 3.05 -0.68
CA PRO A 27 6.82 2.06 -1.71
C PRO A 27 6.33 0.73 -1.10
N LEU A 28 5.03 0.45 -1.24
CA LEU A 28 4.39 -0.74 -0.64
C LEU A 28 4.40 -1.97 -1.55
N PHE A 29 4.46 -1.76 -2.87
CA PHE A 29 4.31 -2.83 -3.87
C PHE A 29 5.59 -3.11 -4.68
N ASN A 30 6.74 -2.71 -4.15
CA ASN A 30 8.05 -3.00 -4.74
C ASN A 30 8.48 -4.44 -4.39
N PHE A 31 7.70 -5.44 -4.81
CA PHE A 31 8.07 -6.83 -4.64
C PHE A 31 9.32 -7.13 -5.48
N LYS A 32 10.34 -7.71 -4.86
CA LYS A 32 11.45 -8.26 -5.63
C LYS A 32 10.91 -9.45 -6.44
N PRO A 33 11.26 -9.58 -7.73
CA PRO A 33 11.08 -10.85 -8.42
C PRO A 33 11.84 -11.94 -7.64
N GLN A 34 11.17 -13.08 -7.46
CA GLN A 34 11.71 -14.26 -6.76
C GLN A 34 12.96 -14.79 -7.47
#